data_AF-A0A3S2UR35-F1
#
_entry.id   AF-A0A3S2UR35-F1
#
_cell.length_a   1.000
_cell.length_b   1.000
_cell.length_c   1.000
_cell.angle_alpha   90.00
_cell.angle_beta   90.00
_cell.angle_gamma   90.00
#
_symmetry.space_group_name_H-M   'P 1'
#
loop_
_entity.id
_entity.type
_entity.pdbx_description
1 polymer ?
#
loop_
_entity_poly.entity_id
_entity_poly.type
_entity_poly.pdbx_seq_one_letter_code
_entity_poly.pdbx_strand_id
1 'polypeptide(L)'
;MKRKAKRTVPRQPNGVGKSSKNTVQIHDGMGTTMPPDKDVLLIYFDQKGEGELAEIFFNEHDARGWKTPTGGIIYNWKVCAAEWIYNHRQEVKRRLRLSAFYSEPL
;
A
#
# COMPACT_ATOMS: atom_id res chain seq x y z
N MET A 1 1.31 -43.22 -51.25
CA MET A 1 1.63 -42.01 -50.46
C MET A 1 0.47 -41.02 -50.54
N LYS A 2 -0.35 -40.86 -49.49
CA LYS A 2 -1.38 -39.80 -49.38
C LYS A 2 -1.58 -39.45 -47.89
N ARG A 3 -1.17 -38.25 -47.48
CA ARG A 3 -1.39 -37.72 -46.12
C ARG A 3 -2.74 -37.01 -46.08
N LYS A 4 -3.60 -37.32 -45.12
CA LYS A 4 -4.85 -36.58 -44.85
C LYS A 4 -4.54 -35.43 -43.89
N ALA A 5 -4.81 -34.19 -44.27
CA ALA A 5 -4.61 -33.02 -43.42
C ALA A 5 -5.75 -32.89 -42.41
N LYS A 6 -5.42 -32.67 -41.13
CA LYS A 6 -6.41 -32.31 -40.09
C LYS A 6 -6.76 -30.83 -40.25
N ARG A 7 -8.05 -30.54 -40.43
CA ARG A 7 -8.60 -29.18 -40.53
C ARG A 7 -8.60 -28.55 -39.13
N THR A 8 -7.68 -27.64 -38.86
CA THR A 8 -7.63 -26.87 -37.61
C THR A 8 -8.74 -25.81 -37.62
N VAL A 9 -9.68 -25.90 -36.69
CA VAL A 9 -10.68 -24.86 -36.45
C VAL A 9 -10.03 -23.76 -35.61
N PRO A 10 -10.06 -22.48 -36.01
CA PRO A 10 -9.56 -21.40 -35.16
C PRO A 10 -10.49 -21.23 -33.95
N ARG A 11 -9.94 -21.46 -32.75
CA ARG A 11 -10.60 -21.19 -31.47
C ARG A 11 -10.66 -19.68 -31.28
N GLN A 12 -11.87 -19.12 -31.37
CA GLN A 12 -12.13 -17.72 -31.03
C GLN A 12 -11.77 -17.49 -29.55
N PRO A 13 -11.02 -16.43 -29.20
CA PRO A 13 -10.81 -16.06 -27.81
C PRO A 13 -12.13 -15.52 -27.25
N ASN A 14 -12.71 -16.25 -26.30
CA ASN A 14 -13.85 -15.78 -25.52
C ASN A 14 -13.46 -14.42 -24.91
N GLY A 15 -14.18 -13.37 -25.31
CA GLY A 15 -14.05 -12.05 -24.73
C GLY A 15 -14.16 -12.14 -23.21
N VAL A 16 -13.08 -11.75 -22.53
CA VAL A 16 -13.06 -11.60 -21.08
C VAL A 16 -14.07 -10.53 -20.74
N GLY A 17 -15.27 -10.95 -20.34
CA GLY A 17 -16.27 -10.06 -19.78
C GLY A 17 -15.64 -9.32 -18.62
N LYS A 18 -15.44 -8.01 -18.77
CA LYS A 18 -15.07 -7.13 -17.68
C LYS A 18 -16.27 -7.07 -16.73
N SER A 19 -16.35 -8.05 -15.84
CA SER A 19 -17.23 -7.99 -14.69
C SER A 19 -16.66 -6.90 -13.80
N SER A 20 -17.20 -5.69 -13.94
CA SER A 20 -17.05 -4.63 -12.95
C SER A 20 -17.70 -5.11 -11.67
N LYS A 21 -16.98 -5.94 -10.92
CA LYS A 21 -17.37 -6.30 -9.57
C LYS A 21 -17.11 -5.05 -8.74
N ASN A 22 -18.18 -4.31 -8.43
CA ASN A 22 -18.21 -3.48 -7.22
C ASN A 22 -18.11 -4.43 -6.02
N THR A 23 -16.92 -4.99 -5.79
CA THR A 23 -16.58 -5.64 -4.54
C THR A 23 -16.50 -4.54 -3.51
N VAL A 24 -17.54 -4.42 -2.70
CA VAL A 24 -17.45 -3.79 -1.39
C VAL A 24 -16.24 -4.45 -0.72
N GLN A 25 -15.14 -3.71 -0.60
CA GLN A 25 -13.94 -4.18 0.07
C GLN A 25 -14.34 -4.39 1.54
N ILE A 26 -14.63 -5.63 1.91
CA ILE A 26 -14.95 -5.97 3.29
C ILE A 26 -13.63 -5.86 4.06
N HIS A 27 -13.47 -4.73 4.74
CA HIS A 27 -12.33 -4.51 5.63
C HIS A 27 -12.47 -5.44 6.83
N ASP A 28 -11.71 -6.52 6.83
CA ASP A 28 -11.62 -7.48 7.94
C ASP A 28 -10.95 -6.88 9.20
N GLY A 29 -10.49 -5.64 9.11
CA GLY A 29 -9.78 -4.94 10.19
C GLY A 29 -8.35 -5.44 10.42
N MET A 30 -7.87 -6.44 9.67
CA MET A 30 -6.56 -7.07 9.88
C MET A 30 -5.43 -6.33 9.16
N GLY A 31 -5.76 -5.40 8.28
CA GLY A 31 -4.78 -4.63 7.50
C GLY A 31 -4.19 -5.40 6.31
N THR A 32 -4.76 -6.56 5.99
CA THR A 32 -4.36 -7.48 4.91
C THR A 32 -5.04 -7.17 3.57
N THR A 33 -6.10 -6.36 3.61
CA THR A 33 -6.82 -5.90 2.42
C THR A 33 -5.98 -4.83 1.72
N MET A 34 -5.42 -5.18 0.56
CA MET A 34 -4.44 -4.38 -0.19
C MET A 34 -4.91 -4.14 -1.64
N PRO A 35 -4.72 -2.93 -2.18
CA PRO A 35 -4.36 -1.70 -1.48
C PRO A 35 -5.49 -1.24 -0.54
N PRO A 36 -5.18 -0.60 0.60
CA PRO A 36 -6.19 -0.03 1.48
C PRO A 36 -6.90 1.17 0.84
N ASP A 37 -8.16 1.35 1.21
CA ASP A 37 -8.90 2.58 0.89
C ASP A 37 -8.27 3.77 1.63
N LYS A 38 -8.20 4.93 0.96
CA LYS A 38 -7.62 6.15 1.52
C LYS A 38 -8.29 6.56 2.84
N ASP A 39 -9.61 6.41 2.92
CA ASP A 39 -10.39 6.75 4.13
C ASP A 39 -9.98 5.88 5.32
N VAL A 40 -9.70 4.59 5.08
CA VAL A 40 -9.28 3.66 6.14
C VAL A 40 -7.89 4.01 6.68
N LEU A 41 -6.98 4.46 5.80
CA LEU A 41 -5.69 4.99 6.23
C LEU A 41 -5.88 6.26 7.06
N LEU A 42 -6.70 7.20 6.59
CA LEU A 42 -6.93 8.46 7.29
C LEU A 42 -7.45 8.21 8.71
N ILE A 43 -8.45 7.34 8.85
CA ILE A 43 -8.99 6.94 10.16
C ILE A 43 -7.90 6.31 11.03
N TYR A 44 -7.08 5.41 10.47
CA TYR A 44 -6.02 4.75 11.23
C TYR A 44 -4.96 5.74 11.73
N PHE A 45 -4.51 6.67 10.89
CA PHE A 45 -3.52 7.67 11.25
C PHE A 45 -4.07 8.70 12.25
N ASP A 46 -5.33 9.11 12.08
CA ASP A 46 -6.03 9.98 13.03
C ASP A 46 -6.13 9.35 14.43
N GLN A 47 -6.50 8.06 14.50
CA GLN A 47 -6.49 7.29 15.76
C GLN A 47 -5.11 7.21 16.43
N LYS A 48 -4.01 7.40 15.69
CA LYS A 48 -2.64 7.43 16.22
C LYS A 48 -2.15 8.84 16.54
N GLY A 49 -2.93 9.87 16.21
CA GLY A 49 -2.59 11.28 16.40
C GLY A 49 -1.67 11.84 15.30
N GLU A 50 -1.63 11.22 14.12
CA GLU A 50 -0.71 11.57 13.02
C GLU A 50 -1.47 11.71 11.69
N GLY A 51 -2.67 12.28 11.71
CA GLY A 51 -3.57 12.36 10.55
C GLY A 51 -2.92 12.98 9.31
N GLU A 52 -2.06 13.99 9.50
CA GLU A 52 -1.34 14.69 8.43
C GLU A 52 -0.39 13.77 7.65
N LEU A 53 0.12 12.70 8.28
CA LEU A 53 1.03 11.76 7.64
C LEU A 53 0.31 10.77 6.71
N ALA A 54 -1.02 10.64 6.83
CA ALA A 54 -1.79 9.67 6.07
C ALA A 54 -1.68 9.90 4.57
N GLU A 55 -1.77 11.15 4.13
CA GLU A 55 -1.69 11.50 2.70
C GLU A 55 -0.30 11.28 2.14
N ILE A 56 0.73 11.67 2.89
CA ILE A 56 2.14 11.48 2.50
C ILE A 56 2.43 9.98 2.38
N PHE A 57 2.00 9.20 3.36
CA PHE A 57 2.14 7.75 3.36
C PHE A 57 1.44 7.11 2.15
N PHE A 58 0.19 7.50 1.88
CA PHE A 58 -0.57 6.97 0.76
C PHE A 58 0.11 7.28 -0.58
N ASN A 59 0.49 8.55 -0.82
CA ASN A 59 1.10 8.97 -2.08
C ASN A 59 2.44 8.25 -2.34
N GLU A 60 3.27 8.10 -1.31
CA GLU A 60 4.56 7.37 -1.41
C GLU A 60 4.36 5.89 -1.77
N HIS A 61 3.37 5.22 -1.16
CA HIS A 61 3.12 3.81 -1.41
C HIS A 61 2.37 3.57 -2.71
N ASP A 62 1.47 4.47 -3.09
CA ASP A 62 0.73 4.41 -4.35
C ASP A 62 1.68 4.60 -5.54
N ALA A 63 2.60 5.57 -5.46
CA ALA A 63 3.65 5.77 -6.47
C ALA A 63 4.56 4.55 -6.65
N ARG A 64 4.75 3.75 -5.59
CA ARG A 64 5.52 2.49 -5.61
C ARG A 64 4.66 1.27 -6.00
N GLY A 65 3.36 1.44 -6.19
CA GLY A 65 2.42 0.37 -6.47
C GLY A 65 2.29 -0.63 -5.32
N TRP A 66 2.36 -0.14 -4.07
CA TRP A 66 2.21 -0.93 -2.84
C TRP A 66 3.22 -2.08 -2.71
N LYS A 67 4.47 -1.79 -3.07
CA LYS A 67 5.61 -2.70 -2.97
C LYS A 67 6.67 -2.14 -2.02
N THR A 68 7.43 -3.04 -1.42
CA THR A 68 8.62 -2.68 -0.65
C THR A 68 9.70 -2.07 -1.56
N PRO A 69 10.69 -1.35 -1.01
CA PRO A 69 11.80 -0.80 -1.81
C PRO A 69 12.56 -1.88 -2.62
N THR A 70 12.61 -3.11 -2.10
CA THR A 70 13.22 -4.27 -2.76
C THR A 70 12.31 -4.91 -3.82
N GLY A 71 11.10 -4.40 -4.01
CA GLY A 71 10.10 -4.90 -4.97
C GLY A 71 9.19 -6.01 -4.44
N GLY A 72 9.26 -6.33 -3.14
CA GLY A 72 8.38 -7.31 -2.49
C GLY A 72 6.95 -6.80 -2.33
N ILE A 73 5.97 -7.71 -2.28
CA ILE A 73 4.56 -7.34 -2.06
C ILE A 73 4.36 -6.98 -0.58
N ILE A 74 3.66 -5.88 -0.32
CA ILE A 74 3.22 -5.54 1.03
C ILE A 74 1.96 -6.35 1.32
N TYR A 75 2.02 -7.24 2.32
CA TYR A 75 0.88 -8.06 2.73
C TYR A 75 0.03 -7.41 3.81
N ASN A 76 0.61 -6.47 4.58
CA ASN A 76 -0.10 -5.81 5.66
C ASN A 76 0.26 -4.32 5.71
N TRP A 77 -0.67 -3.47 5.28
CA TRP A 77 -0.43 -2.03 5.27
C TRP A 77 -0.41 -1.43 6.68
N LYS A 78 -1.09 -2.01 7.67
CA LYS A 78 -1.08 -1.50 9.05
C LYS A 78 0.29 -1.63 9.69
N VAL A 79 1.00 -2.72 9.40
CA VAL A 79 2.39 -2.91 9.84
C VAL A 79 3.29 -1.85 9.21
N CYS A 80 3.18 -1.64 7.89
CA CYS A 80 3.93 -0.58 7.20
C CYS A 80 3.59 0.83 7.74
N ALA A 81 2.31 1.11 8.00
CA ALA A 81 1.87 2.38 8.55
C ALA A 81 2.37 2.60 9.99
N ALA A 82 2.36 1.56 10.83
CA ALA A 82 2.90 1.63 12.18
C ALA A 82 4.41 1.91 12.18
N GLU A 83 5.16 1.24 11.30
CA GLU A 83 6.59 1.50 11.11
C GLU A 83 6.85 2.92 10.61
N TRP A 84 6.04 3.40 9.67
CA TRP A 84 6.12 4.78 9.16
C TRP A 84 5.95 5.82 10.27
N ILE A 85 4.89 5.68 11.08
CA ILE A 85 4.63 6.55 12.23
C ILE A 85 5.79 6.49 13.23
N TYR A 86 6.29 5.30 13.54
CA TYR A 86 7.41 5.13 14.45
C TYR A 86 8.66 5.87 13.94
N ASN A 87 9.02 5.66 12.68
CA ASN A 87 10.18 6.31 12.07
C ASN A 87 10.04 7.84 12.05
N HIS A 88 8.85 8.35 11.73
CA HIS A 88 8.56 9.78 11.80
C HIS A 88 8.79 10.35 13.21
N ARG A 89 8.25 9.68 14.24
CA ARG A 89 8.43 10.10 15.64
C ARG A 89 9.89 10.08 16.08
N GLN A 90 10.65 9.07 15.66
CA GLN A 90 12.09 9.00 15.97
C GLN A 90 12.87 10.12 15.29
N GLU A 91 12.54 10.43 14.03
CA GLU A 91 13.14 11.53 13.27
C GLU A 91 12.88 12.88 13.95
N VAL A 92 11.65 13.15 14.37
CA VAL A 92 11.30 14.37 15.12
C VAL A 92 12.11 14.46 16.43
N LYS A 93 12.16 13.38 17.22
CA LYS A 93 12.96 13.34 18.45
C LYS A 93 14.46 13.55 18.20
N ARG A 94 14.99 12.94 17.14
CA ARG A 94 16.39 13.10 16.73
C ARG A 94 16.69 14.55 16.39
N ARG A 95 15.83 15.19 15.59
CA ARG A 95 15.97 16.61 15.21
C ARG A 95 15.95 17.53 16.42
N LEU A 96 15.05 17.30 17.37
CA LEU A 96 15.00 18.07 18.62
C LEU A 96 16.30 17.95 19.42
N ARG A 97 16.84 16.72 19.56
CA ARG A 97 18.13 16.49 20.26
C ARG A 97 19.33 17.15 19.57
N LEU A 98 19.32 17.22 18.24
CA LEU A 98 20.40 17.82 17.45
C LEU A 98 20.25 19.34 17.31
N SER A 99 19.09 19.90 17.67
CA SER A 99 18.87 21.33 17.54
C SER A 99 19.73 22.11 18.54
N ALA A 100 20.49 23.09 18.01
CA ALA A 100 21.42 23.92 18.78
C ALA A 100 20.75 24.76 19.89
N PHE A 101 19.41 24.83 19.89
CA PHE A 101 18.62 25.56 20.87
C PHE A 101 18.35 24.77 22.17
N TYR A 102 18.62 23.45 22.19
CA TYR A 102 18.41 22.59 23.37
C TYR A 102 19.72 22.07 23.98
N SER A 103 20.87 22.63 23.61
CA SER A 103 22.21 22.20 24.05
C SER A 103 22.77 23.00 25.23
N GLU A 104 21.96 23.72 26.01
CA GLU A 104 22.43 24.30 27.28
C GLU A 104 22.17 23.34 28.44
N PRO A 105 23.21 22.89 29.17
CA PRO A 105 23.05 22.18 30.42
C PRO A 105 22.66 23.17 31.53
N LEU A 106 21.65 22.79 32.33
CA LEU A 106 21.31 23.42 33.61
C LEU A 106 22.48 23.39 34.60
#